data_AF-A0A8D2JSB9-F1
#
_entry.id   AF-A0A8D2JSB9-F1
#
_cell.length_a   1.000
_cell.length_b   1.000
_cell.length_c   1.000
_cell.angle_alpha   90.00
_cell.angle_beta   90.00
_cell.angle_gamma   90.00
#
_symmetry.space_group_name_H-M   'P 1'
#
loop_
_entity.id
_entity.type
_entity.pdbx_description
1 polymer ?
#
loop_
_entity_poly.entity_id
_entity_poly.type
_entity_poly.pdbx_seq_one_letter_code
_entity_poly.pdbx_strand_id
1 'polypeptide(L)'
;FSPRRLRSKQKQQKPLKTMKGTLISSPPTWGQIKNLTNKAENVIESQGVPVTPATMFMAMLAVVNCQSSAVASDTNSNTSK
;
A
#
# COMPACT_ATOMS: atom_id res chain seq x y z
N PHE A 1 22.38 -52.46 -17.00
CA PHE A 1 22.41 -51.10 -17.56
C PHE A 1 21.06 -50.44 -17.32
N SER A 2 20.97 -49.52 -16.36
CA SER A 2 19.74 -48.77 -16.07
C SER A 2 20.02 -47.27 -16.29
N PRO A 3 19.21 -46.55 -17.08
CA PRO A 3 19.50 -45.14 -17.37
C PRO A 3 19.07 -44.21 -16.22
N ARG A 4 20.09 -43.56 -15.67
CA ARG A 4 20.18 -42.14 -15.26
C ARG A 4 18.87 -41.32 -15.32
N ARG A 5 18.33 -40.92 -14.15
CA ARG A 5 17.52 -39.69 -14.00
C ARG A 5 18.31 -38.67 -13.21
N LEU A 6 18.87 -37.69 -13.92
CA LEU A 6 19.37 -36.45 -13.31
C LEU A 6 18.16 -35.58 -12.95
N ARG A 7 17.81 -35.56 -11.67
CA ARG A 7 16.77 -34.68 -11.12
C ARG A 7 17.38 -33.29 -10.93
N SER A 8 17.14 -32.39 -11.88
CA SER A 8 17.50 -30.98 -11.77
C SER A 8 16.79 -30.34 -10.57
N LYS A 9 17.56 -29.73 -9.67
CA LYS A 9 17.05 -28.90 -8.57
C LYS A 9 16.64 -27.56 -9.16
N GLN A 10 15.39 -27.49 -9.62
CA GLN A 10 14.78 -26.26 -10.08
C GLN A 10 14.74 -25.27 -8.90
N LYS A 11 15.49 -24.17 -9.07
CA LYS A 11 15.59 -23.01 -8.19
C LYS A 11 14.18 -22.59 -7.78
N GLN A 12 13.85 -22.78 -6.50
CA GLN A 12 12.55 -22.45 -5.91
C GLN A 12 12.42 -20.93 -5.84
N GLN A 13 12.14 -20.29 -6.98
CA GLN A 13 11.68 -18.91 -7.00
C GLN A 13 10.29 -18.92 -6.37
N LYS A 14 10.20 -18.33 -5.19
CA LYS A 14 8.93 -18.11 -4.47
C LYS A 14 7.97 -17.44 -5.45
N PRO A 15 6.74 -17.96 -5.66
CA PRO A 15 5.82 -17.30 -6.57
C PRO A 15 5.57 -15.89 -6.05
N LEU A 16 5.79 -14.91 -6.92
CA LEU A 16 5.32 -13.54 -6.71
C LEU A 16 3.83 -13.65 -6.41
N LYS A 17 3.44 -13.41 -5.16
CA LYS A 17 2.03 -13.24 -4.78
C LYS A 17 1.53 -12.04 -5.58
N THR A 18 0.90 -12.29 -6.71
CA THR A 18 0.18 -11.27 -7.45
C THR A 18 -0.90 -10.73 -6.51
N MET A 19 -0.81 -9.44 -6.17
CA MET A 19 -1.80 -8.73 -5.34
C MET A 19 -3.13 -8.70 -6.10
N LYS A 20 -3.95 -9.75 -5.93
CA LYS A 20 -5.31 -9.82 -6.48
C LYS A 20 -6.21 -8.68 -5.96
N GLY A 21 -5.83 -8.02 -4.87
CA GLY A 21 -6.62 -6.96 -4.23
C GLY A 21 -6.73 -5.67 -5.03
N THR A 22 -5.71 -5.26 -5.79
CA THR A 22 -5.74 -3.99 -6.53
C THR A 22 -6.55 -4.09 -7.83
N LEU A 23 -6.70 -5.30 -8.38
CA LEU A 23 -7.43 -5.53 -9.64
C LEU A 23 -8.96 -5.52 -9.47
N ILE A 24 -9.47 -5.57 -8.23
CA ILE A 24 -10.91 -5.64 -7.91
C ILE A 24 -11.24 -4.62 -6.80
N SER A 25 -10.81 -3.36 -6.96
CA SER A 25 -11.27 -2.28 -6.07
C SER A 25 -12.42 -1.52 -6.73
N SER A 26 -13.55 -1.42 -6.05
CA SER A 26 -14.59 -0.46 -6.42
C SER A 26 -14.01 0.96 -6.44
N PRO A 27 -14.46 1.84 -7.34
CA PRO A 27 -14.03 3.22 -7.35
C PRO A 27 -14.30 3.88 -5.98
N PRO A 28 -13.45 4.81 -5.53
CA PRO A 28 -13.66 5.50 -4.28
C PRO A 28 -14.97 6.28 -4.32
N THR A 29 -15.69 6.29 -3.20
CA THR A 29 -16.90 7.11 -3.05
C THR A 29 -16.55 8.59 -2.95
N TRP A 30 -17.49 9.48 -3.32
CA TRP A 30 -17.30 10.93 -3.18
C TRP A 30 -16.94 11.35 -1.75
N GLY A 31 -17.53 10.68 -0.75
CA GLY A 31 -17.20 10.92 0.66
C GLY A 31 -15.74 10.61 1.01
N GLN A 32 -15.17 9.54 0.44
CA GLN A 32 -13.76 9.20 0.62
C GLN A 32 -12.84 10.21 -0.05
N ILE A 33 -13.21 10.68 -1.25
CA ILE A 33 -12.47 11.73 -1.96
C ILE A 33 -12.49 13.02 -1.13
N LYS A 34 -13.66 13.47 -0.67
CA LYS A 34 -13.80 14.67 0.16
C LYS A 34 -12.98 14.59 1.44
N ASN A 35 -13.01 13.45 2.12
CA ASN A 35 -12.21 13.24 3.33
C ASN A 35 -10.71 13.32 3.03
N LEU A 36 -10.25 12.73 1.93
CA LEU A 36 -8.85 12.81 1.50
C LEU A 36 -8.45 14.26 1.20
N THR A 37 -9.29 15.02 0.52
CA THR A 37 -9.10 16.46 0.25
C THR A 37 -8.95 17.24 1.55
N ASN A 38 -9.88 17.09 2.50
CA ASN A 38 -9.81 17.80 3.78
C ASN A 38 -8.54 17.44 4.57
N LYS A 39 -8.12 16.17 4.56
CA LYS A 39 -6.86 15.75 5.21
C LYS A 39 -5.64 16.39 4.56
N ALA A 40 -5.63 16.48 3.22
CA ALA A 40 -4.54 17.11 2.49
C ALA A 40 -4.48 18.62 2.76
N GLU A 41 -5.63 19.30 2.81
CA GLU A 41 -5.71 20.72 3.19
C GLU A 41 -5.14 20.97 4.58
N ASN A 42 -5.57 20.20 5.58
CA ASN A 42 -5.05 20.31 6.95
C ASN A 42 -3.52 20.12 7.01
N VAL A 43 -2.98 19.20 6.21
CA VAL A 43 -1.52 18.97 6.13
C VAL A 43 -0.82 20.21 5.55
N ILE A 44 -1.36 20.79 4.48
CA ILE A 44 -0.78 21.97 3.83
C ILE A 44 -0.84 23.19 4.75
N GLU A 45 -1.98 23.42 5.41
CA GLU A 45 -2.16 24.48 6.39
C GLU A 45 -1.19 24.33 7.56
N SER A 46 -1.01 23.11 8.07
CA SER A 46 -0.07 22.84 9.17
C SER A 46 1.40 23.10 8.80
N GLN A 47 1.74 23.00 7.51
CA GLN A 47 3.08 23.28 6.99
C GLN A 47 3.29 24.76 6.63
N GLY A 48 2.24 25.59 6.70
CA GLY A 48 2.30 27.00 6.31
C GLY A 48 2.55 27.20 4.81
N VAL A 49 2.26 26.20 3.99
CA VAL A 49 2.49 26.21 2.53
C VAL A 49 1.24 26.74 1.84
N PRO A 50 1.35 27.55 0.76
CA PRO A 50 0.17 27.98 0.01
C PRO A 50 -0.58 26.80 -0.61
N VAL A 51 -1.92 26.85 -0.53
CA VAL A 51 -2.80 25.87 -1.17
C VAL A 51 -2.81 26.12 -2.67
N THR A 52 -2.09 25.26 -3.40
CA THR A 52 -2.00 25.25 -4.86
C THR A 52 -2.38 23.86 -5.37
N PRO A 53 -2.77 23.70 -6.65
CA PRO A 53 -3.09 22.38 -7.18
C PRO A 53 -1.95 21.37 -7.04
N ALA A 54 -0.70 21.81 -7.20
CA ALA A 54 0.48 20.96 -7.06
C ALA A 54 0.70 20.53 -5.60
N THR A 55 0.59 21.45 -4.64
CA THR A 55 0.77 21.14 -3.21
C THR A 55 -0.35 20.24 -2.70
N MET A 56 -1.59 20.43 -3.17
CA MET A 56 -2.71 19.52 -2.89
C MET A 56 -2.51 18.12 -3.43
N PHE A 57 -2.07 18.00 -4.68
CA PHE A 57 -1.78 16.69 -5.26
C PHE A 57 -0.70 15.94 -4.46
N MET A 58 0.39 16.61 -4.09
CA MET A 58 1.45 16.00 -3.28
C MET A 58 0.97 15.60 -1.89
N ALA A 59 0.17 16.44 -1.23
CA ALA A 59 -0.36 16.14 0.10
C ALA A 59 -1.32 14.95 0.07
N MET A 60 -2.22 14.87 -0.91
CA MET A 60 -3.10 13.70 -1.09
C MET A 60 -2.31 12.41 -1.33
N LEU A 61 -1.25 12.46 -2.16
CA LEU A 61 -0.36 11.32 -2.38
C LEU A 61 0.34 10.87 -1.10
N ALA A 62 0.87 11.83 -0.33
CA ALA A 62 1.50 11.53 0.95
C ALA A 62 0.53 10.83 1.92
N VAL A 63 -0.69 11.32 2.03
CA VAL A 63 -1.74 10.74 2.89
C VAL A 63 -2.11 9.32 2.44
N VAL A 64 -2.23 9.04 1.15
CA VAL A 64 -2.50 7.69 0.63
C VAL A 64 -1.33 6.75 0.89
N ASN A 65 -0.10 7.20 0.64
CA ASN A 65 1.11 6.39 0.83
C ASN A 65 1.34 6.03 2.30
N CYS A 66 1.14 6.99 3.22
CA CYS A 66 1.24 6.74 4.66
C CYS A 66 0.21 5.72 5.14
N GLN A 67 -1.03 5.78 4.62
CA GLN A 67 -2.07 4.81 4.96
C GLN A 67 -1.75 3.40 4.42
N SER A 68 -1.16 3.31 3.23
CA SER A 68 -0.72 2.03 2.66
C SER A 68 0.40 1.38 3.49
N SER A 69 1.32 2.17 4.05
CA SER A 69 2.44 1.68 4.86
C SER A 69 2.04 1.22 6.27
N ALA A 70 0.98 1.76 6.85
CA ALA A 70 0.55 1.43 8.22
C ALA A 70 0.00 0.00 8.36
N VAL A 71 -0.41 -0.63 7.25
CA VAL A 71 -0.99 -2.00 7.26
C VAL A 71 0.09 -3.08 7.43
N ALA A 72 1.38 -2.73 7.37
CA ALA A 72 2.48 -3.70 7.49
C ALA A 72 2.92 -3.98 8.94
N SER A 73 2.45 -3.20 9.94
CA SER A 73 2.95 -3.28 11.32
C SER A 73 2.07 -4.07 12.31
N ASP A 74 0.91 -4.56 11.91
CA ASP A 74 0.05 -5.36 12.80
C ASP A 74 0.46 -6.85 12.79
N THR A 75 1.68 -7.14 13.24
CA THR A 75 2.09 -8.48 13.67
C THR A 75 3.11 -8.34 14.80
N ASN A 76 2.64 -8.41 16.05
CA ASN A 76 3.32 -8.99 17.23
C ASN A 76 2.83 -8.36 18.55
N SER A 77 2.05 -9.11 19.34
CA SER A 77 2.37 -9.37 20.76
C SER A 77 1.23 -10.11 21.50
N ASN A 78 1.42 -11.41 21.71
CA ASN A 78 1.26 -12.14 22.97
C ASN A 78 -0.03 -11.91 23.81
N THR A 79 -0.96 -12.85 23.76
CA THR A 79 -1.94 -13.09 24.85
C THR A 79 -1.61 -14.41 25.55
N SER A 80 -0.74 -14.32 26.55
CA SER A 80 -0.65 -15.29 27.64
C SER A 80 -1.20 -14.60 28.89
N LYS A 81 -2.36 -15.05 29.34
CA LYS A 81 -2.76 -15.16 30.75
C LYS A 81 -4.04 -15.97 30.85
#